data_AF-A0A2T6DTW3-F1
#
_entry.id   AF-A0A2T6DTW3-F1
#
_cell.length_a   1.000
_cell.length_b   1.000
_cell.length_c   1.000
_cell.angle_alpha   90.00
_cell.angle_beta   90.00
_cell.angle_gamma   90.00
#
_symmetry.space_group_name_H-M   'P 1'
#
loop_
_entity.id
_entity.type
_entity.pdbx_description
1 polymer ?
#
loop_
_entity_poly.entity_id
_entity_poly.type
_entity_poly.pdbx_seq_one_letter_code
_entity_poly.pdbx_strand_id
1 'polypeptide(L)'
;MADDDAPRLPKAAEDLISDFLQVPRDDSPARRRPTQPLSTLMETLLNKYQIGREAPEHTVREHWAEVVGGANAAYSHPLQIDPRGRLLVLTSHAVVRNELFIHRAAIVEKLRKLQGCGHIRELHLRAG
;
A
#
# COMPACT_ATOMS: atom_id res chain seq x y z
N MET A 1 -31.43 -16.51 -4.46
CA MET A 1 -31.05 -17.87 -4.92
C MET A 1 -30.06 -18.41 -3.89
N ALA A 2 -30.41 -18.56 -2.61
CA ALA A 2 -31.44 -19.38 -1.96
C ALA A 2 -31.17 -20.89 -2.11
N ASP A 3 -30.16 -21.41 -1.39
CA ASP A 3 -30.09 -22.81 -0.92
C ASP A 3 -28.98 -23.09 0.14
N ASP A 4 -28.76 -22.23 1.15
CA ASP A 4 -27.72 -22.48 2.19
C ASP A 4 -28.26 -22.78 3.60
N ASP A 5 -29.58 -22.96 3.74
CA ASP A 5 -30.23 -23.23 5.04
C ASP A 5 -30.70 -24.69 5.20
N ALA A 6 -30.03 -25.62 4.52
CA ALA A 6 -30.22 -27.04 4.79
C ALA A 6 -29.51 -27.41 6.11
N PRO A 7 -30.15 -28.18 7.02
CA PRO A 7 -29.50 -28.65 8.23
C PRO A 7 -28.28 -29.51 7.86
N ARG A 8 -27.08 -29.00 8.18
CA ARG A 8 -25.82 -29.64 7.83
C ARG A 8 -25.59 -30.86 8.70
N LEU A 9 -25.28 -31.98 8.07
CA LEU A 9 -25.04 -33.24 8.75
C LEU A 9 -23.69 -33.18 9.49
N PRO A 10 -23.54 -33.92 10.60
CA PRO A 10 -22.23 -34.10 11.22
C PRO A 10 -21.27 -34.79 10.25
N LYS A 11 -19.98 -34.45 10.27
CA LYS A 11 -18.95 -34.99 9.34
C LYS A 11 -18.95 -36.52 9.25
N ALA A 12 -19.19 -37.20 10.38
CA ALA A 12 -19.30 -38.66 10.41
C ALA A 12 -20.46 -39.21 9.55
N ALA A 13 -21.59 -38.50 9.49
CA ALA A 13 -22.72 -38.88 8.63
C ALA A 13 -22.45 -38.53 7.16
N GLU A 14 -21.77 -37.41 6.87
CA GLU A 14 -21.33 -37.07 5.52
C GLU A 14 -20.35 -38.12 4.97
N ASP A 15 -19.39 -38.56 5.79
CA ASP A 15 -18.41 -39.59 5.43
C ASP A 15 -19.10 -40.93 5.08
N LEU A 16 -20.08 -41.35 5.90
CA LEU A 16 -20.87 -42.56 5.63
C LEU A 16 -21.67 -42.46 4.33
N ILE A 17 -22.22 -41.28 4.03
CA ILE A 17 -22.95 -41.03 2.78
C ILE A 17 -21.98 -41.06 1.59
N SER A 18 -20.78 -40.49 1.73
CA SER A 18 -19.75 -40.52 0.70
C SER A 18 -19.32 -41.95 0.36
N ASP A 19 -19.09 -42.79 1.39
CA ASP A 19 -18.76 -44.20 1.22
C ASP A 19 -19.90 -44.98 0.55
N PHE A 20 -21.15 -44.71 0.93
CA PHE A 20 -22.34 -45.34 0.35
C PHE A 20 -22.53 -44.94 -1.13
N LEU A 21 -22.34 -43.67 -1.45
CA LEU A 21 -22.48 -43.14 -2.80
C LEU A 21 -21.25 -43.36 -3.69
N GLN A 22 -20.18 -43.94 -3.15
CA GLN A 22 -18.90 -44.15 -3.83
C GLN A 22 -18.31 -42.84 -4.41
N VAL A 23 -18.54 -41.72 -3.71
CA VAL A 23 -17.97 -40.41 -4.07
C VAL A 23 -16.72 -40.13 -3.24
N PRO A 24 -15.73 -39.38 -3.77
CA PRO A 24 -14.52 -39.06 -3.04
C PRO A 24 -14.81 -38.37 -1.70
N ARG A 25 -14.15 -38.82 -0.64
CA ARG A 25 -14.24 -38.23 0.69
C ARG A 25 -13.51 -36.87 0.73
N ASP A 26 -14.06 -35.94 1.50
CA ASP A 26 -13.40 -34.67 1.82
C ASP A 26 -12.47 -34.85 3.03
N ASP A 27 -11.21 -35.19 2.75
CA ASP A 27 -10.16 -35.40 3.76
C ASP A 27 -9.67 -34.11 4.42
N SER A 28 -10.23 -32.94 4.08
CA SER A 28 -9.80 -31.64 4.61
C SER A 28 -9.91 -31.58 6.15
N PRO A 29 -8.78 -31.43 6.87
CA PRO A 29 -8.77 -31.39 8.33
C PRO A 29 -8.98 -29.96 8.82
N ALA A 30 -10.19 -29.42 8.69
CA ALA A 30 -10.61 -28.25 9.47
C ALA A 30 -12.10 -28.03 9.28
N ARG A 31 -12.79 -27.86 10.41
CA ARG A 31 -14.06 -27.12 10.55
C ARG A 31 -14.17 -26.10 9.41
N ARG A 32 -15.10 -26.34 8.46
CA ARG A 32 -15.36 -25.44 7.32
C ARG A 32 -15.64 -24.05 7.91
N ARG A 33 -14.60 -23.20 7.97
CA ARG A 33 -14.74 -21.85 8.50
C ARG A 33 -15.72 -21.13 7.58
N PRO A 34 -16.68 -20.38 8.13
CA PRO A 34 -17.58 -19.60 7.28
C PRO A 34 -16.74 -18.72 6.36
N THR A 35 -17.07 -18.72 5.08
CA THR A 35 -16.43 -17.87 4.10
C THR A 35 -16.62 -16.42 4.51
N GLN A 36 -15.53 -15.67 4.58
CA GLN A 36 -15.62 -14.24 4.83
C GLN A 36 -16.13 -13.54 3.56
N PRO A 37 -17.01 -12.54 3.69
CA PRO A 37 -17.44 -11.75 2.55
C PRO A 37 -16.23 -11.02 1.95
N LEU A 38 -16.13 -11.02 0.62
CA LEU A 38 -15.04 -10.40 -0.13
C LEU A 38 -14.84 -8.92 0.24
N SER A 39 -15.93 -8.21 0.52
CA SER A 39 -15.92 -6.80 0.93
C SER A 39 -15.06 -6.56 2.18
N THR A 40 -15.19 -7.37 3.22
CA THR A 40 -14.40 -7.23 4.46
C THR A 40 -12.92 -7.46 4.22
N LEU A 41 -12.57 -8.42 3.35
CA LEU A 41 -11.19 -8.67 2.97
C LEU A 41 -10.63 -7.51 2.14
N MET A 42 -11.44 -6.96 1.23
CA MET A 42 -11.11 -5.79 0.43
C MET A 42 -10.82 -4.57 1.32
N GLU A 43 -11.70 -4.25 2.27
CA GLU A 43 -11.51 -3.13 3.21
C GLU A 43 -10.25 -3.30 4.06
N THR A 44 -9.99 -4.52 4.52
CA THR A 44 -8.77 -4.82 5.28
C THR A 44 -7.53 -4.58 4.44
N LEU A 45 -7.53 -5.00 3.18
CA LEU A 45 -6.41 -4.79 2.26
C LEU A 45 -6.26 -3.32 1.85
N LEU A 46 -7.36 -2.64 1.54
CA LEU A 46 -7.36 -1.21 1.22
C LEU A 46 -6.81 -0.37 2.37
N ASN A 47 -7.21 -0.67 3.61
CA ASN A 47 -6.67 0.00 4.80
C ASN A 47 -5.20 -0.37 5.04
N LYS A 48 -4.85 -1.66 4.93
CA LYS A 48 -3.49 -2.15 5.16
C LYS A 48 -2.49 -1.55 4.18
N TYR A 49 -2.87 -1.42 2.92
CA TYR A 49 -2.02 -0.88 1.86
C TYR A 49 -2.31 0.59 1.54
N GLN A 50 -3.21 1.24 2.29
CA GLN A 50 -3.61 2.64 2.12
C GLN A 50 -4.03 2.99 0.67
N ILE A 51 -4.62 2.02 -0.03
CA ILE A 51 -5.05 2.17 -1.42
C ILE A 51 -6.30 3.05 -1.44
N GLY A 52 -6.26 4.19 -2.15
CA GLY A 52 -7.39 5.11 -2.31
C GLY A 52 -7.41 6.31 -1.36
N ARG A 53 -6.38 6.50 -0.51
CA ARG A 53 -6.12 7.81 0.12
C ARG A 53 -5.11 8.56 -0.73
N GLU A 54 -5.26 9.88 -0.87
CA GLU A 54 -4.19 10.74 -1.39
C GLU A 54 -3.00 10.63 -0.46
N ALA A 55 -2.14 9.66 -0.74
CA ALA A 55 -0.94 9.43 0.03
C ALA A 55 -0.06 10.69 -0.12
N PRO A 56 0.54 11.20 0.95
CA PRO A 56 1.39 12.38 0.87
C PRO A 56 2.50 12.22 -0.17
N GLU A 57 2.94 10.98 -0.44
CA GLU A 57 3.86 10.62 -1.53
C GLU A 57 3.34 11.00 -2.91
N HIS A 58 2.04 10.81 -3.17
CA HIS A 58 1.40 11.18 -4.44
C HIS A 58 1.39 12.69 -4.61
N THR A 59 0.93 13.42 -3.59
CA THR A 59 0.89 14.89 -3.60
C THR A 59 2.29 15.49 -3.80
N VAL A 60 3.30 14.93 -3.13
CA VAL A 60 4.71 15.36 -3.31
C VAL A 60 5.18 15.11 -4.74
N ARG A 61 4.82 13.97 -5.34
CA ARG A 61 5.23 13.64 -6.71
C ARG A 61 4.59 14.57 -7.74
N GLU A 62 3.32 14.89 -7.60
CA GLU A 62 2.60 15.80 -8.50
C GLU A 62 3.18 17.23 -8.43
N HIS A 63 3.42 17.74 -7.22
CA HIS A 63 3.91 19.12 -7.02
C HIS A 63 5.44 19.22 -7.01
N TRP A 64 6.16 18.13 -7.28
CA TRP A 64 7.63 18.11 -7.20
C TRP A 64 8.26 19.15 -8.13
N ALA A 65 7.81 19.20 -9.39
CA ALA A 65 8.33 20.14 -10.39
C ALA A 65 8.14 21.61 -9.99
N GLU A 66 7.07 21.93 -9.26
CA GLU A 66 6.79 23.29 -8.76
C GLU A 66 7.68 23.65 -7.57
N VAL A 67 7.96 22.68 -6.70
CA VAL A 67 8.76 22.88 -5.48
C VAL A 67 10.23 23.12 -5.82
N VAL A 68 10.80 22.31 -6.71
CA VAL A 68 12.23 22.27 -7.02
C VAL A 68 12.62 22.85 -8.37
N GLY A 69 11.64 23.11 -9.23
CA GLY A 69 11.85 23.61 -10.59
C GLY A 69 11.98 22.48 -11.62
N GLY A 70 11.50 22.74 -12.83
CA GLY A 70 11.42 21.72 -13.91
C GLY A 70 12.77 21.08 -14.26
N ALA A 71 13.86 21.85 -14.25
CA ALA A 71 15.20 21.33 -14.55
C ALA A 71 15.67 20.31 -13.50
N ASN A 72 15.39 20.57 -12.22
CA ASN A 72 15.77 19.67 -11.13
C ASN A 72 14.86 18.45 -11.05
N ALA A 73 13.56 18.62 -11.31
CA ALA A 73 12.59 17.54 -11.32
C ALA A 73 12.81 16.52 -12.45
N ALA A 74 13.42 16.93 -13.58
CA ALA A 74 13.77 16.02 -14.67
C ALA A 74 14.80 14.96 -14.25
N TYR A 75 15.69 15.29 -13.30
CA TYR A 75 16.76 14.40 -12.83
C TYR A 75 16.59 13.95 -11.38
N SER A 76 15.46 14.28 -10.74
CA SER A 76 15.18 13.91 -9.35
C SER A 76 13.75 13.43 -9.18
N HIS A 77 13.60 12.31 -8.47
CA HIS A 77 12.31 11.65 -8.31
C HIS A 77 12.07 11.30 -6.83
N PRO A 78 11.01 11.83 -6.20
CA PRO A 78 10.63 11.45 -4.85
C PRO A 78 10.06 10.03 -4.84
N LEU A 79 10.60 9.18 -3.97
CA LEU A 79 10.28 7.76 -3.91
C LEU A 79 9.25 7.46 -2.82
N GLN A 80 9.60 7.78 -1.57
CA GLN A 80 8.79 7.44 -0.40
C GLN A 80 9.12 8.37 0.78
N ILE A 81 8.15 8.53 1.69
CA ILE A 81 8.35 9.17 2.98
C ILE A 81 8.54 8.07 4.04
N ASP A 82 9.64 8.14 4.79
CA ASP A 82 9.87 7.28 5.95
C ASP A 82 8.83 7.59 7.05
N PRO A 83 8.45 6.62 7.89
CA PRO A 83 7.61 6.86 9.08
C PRO A 83 8.20 7.90 10.05
N ARG A 84 9.50 8.15 9.96
CA ARG A 84 10.24 9.17 10.73
C ARG A 84 10.18 10.57 10.12
N GLY A 85 9.48 10.74 8.99
CA GLY A 85 9.33 12.01 8.29
C GLY A 85 10.52 12.36 7.38
N ARG A 86 11.22 11.38 6.82
CA ARG A 86 12.33 11.63 5.88
C ARG A 86 11.87 11.32 4.46
N LEU A 87 11.94 12.30 3.57
CA LEU A 87 11.60 12.10 2.16
C LEU A 87 12.83 11.57 1.42
N LEU A 88 12.73 10.36 0.85
CA LEU A 88 13.77 9.78 0.03
C LEU A 88 13.58 10.22 -1.42
N VAL A 89 14.62 10.82 -1.99
CA VAL A 89 14.65 11.29 -3.38
C VAL A 89 15.83 10.63 -4.10
N LEU A 90 15.54 9.98 -5.22
CA LEU A 90 16.56 9.50 -6.13
C LEU A 90 16.98 10.63 -7.05
N THR A 91 18.28 10.77 -7.29
CA THR A 91 18.81 11.78 -8.19
C THR A 91 19.86 11.15 -9.10
N SER A 92 19.64 11.27 -10.41
CA SER A 92 20.51 10.67 -11.42
C SER A 92 21.67 11.56 -11.85
N HIS A 93 21.58 12.86 -11.59
CA HIS A 93 22.65 13.81 -11.92
C HIS A 93 23.35 14.36 -10.66
N ALA A 94 24.68 14.29 -10.64
CA ALA A 94 25.48 14.68 -9.47
C ALA A 94 25.38 16.17 -9.12
N VAL A 95 25.26 17.05 -10.14
CA VAL A 95 25.11 18.50 -9.93
C VAL A 95 23.76 18.80 -9.29
N VAL A 96 22.68 18.21 -9.82
CA VAL A 96 21.32 18.37 -9.28
C VAL A 96 21.28 17.87 -7.84
N ARG A 97 21.93 16.75 -7.54
CA ARG A 97 22.02 16.25 -6.16
C ARG A 97 22.69 17.26 -5.22
N ASN A 98 23.73 17.96 -5.67
CA ASN A 98 24.41 18.96 -4.86
C ASN A 98 23.53 20.20 -4.64
N GLU A 99 22.84 20.68 -5.69
CA GLU A 99 21.90 21.81 -5.58
C GLU A 99 20.75 21.50 -4.64
N LEU A 100 20.13 20.31 -4.78
CA LEU A 100 19.08 19.84 -3.90
C LEU A 100 19.58 19.72 -2.45
N PHE A 101 20.83 19.31 -2.26
CA PHE A 101 21.43 19.21 -0.93
C PHE A 101 21.61 20.59 -0.29
N ILE A 102 22.07 21.58 -1.05
CA ILE A 102 22.24 22.96 -0.58
C ILE A 102 20.88 23.57 -0.22
N HIS A 103 19.87 23.39 -1.07
CA HIS A 103 18.55 23.99 -0.90
C HIS A 103 17.56 23.12 -0.08
N ARG A 104 18.01 22.02 0.53
CA ARG A 104 17.15 21.05 1.23
C ARG A 104 16.21 21.67 2.27
N ALA A 105 16.67 22.68 3.01
CA ALA A 105 15.86 23.33 4.04
C ALA A 105 14.67 24.09 3.43
N ALA A 106 14.93 24.88 2.38
CA ALA A 106 13.89 25.63 1.68
C ALA A 106 12.89 24.69 0.96
N ILE A 107 13.38 23.56 0.43
CA ILE A 107 12.54 22.54 -0.19
C ILE A 107 11.60 21.92 0.84
N VAL A 108 12.10 21.53 2.02
CA VAL A 108 11.28 20.98 3.11
C VAL A 108 10.23 21.99 3.58
N GLU A 109 10.56 23.27 3.70
CA GLU A 109 9.59 24.31 4.06
C GLU A 109 8.47 24.44 3.03
N LYS A 110 8.79 24.38 1.74
CA LYS A 110 7.78 24.38 0.66
C LYS A 110 6.91 23.13 0.72
N LEU A 111 7.51 21.95 0.89
CA LEU A 111 6.78 20.68 1.00
C LEU A 111 5.82 20.66 2.18
N ARG A 112 6.21 21.23 3.33
CA ARG A 112 5.33 21.30 4.52
C ARG A 112 4.07 22.14 4.30
N LYS A 113 4.08 23.06 3.34
CA LYS A 113 2.90 23.87 2.98
C LYS A 113 1.89 23.09 2.14
N LEU A 114 2.27 21.95 1.57
CA LEU A 114 1.38 21.09 0.78
C LEU A 114 0.47 20.26 1.70
N GLN A 115 -0.73 19.95 1.21
CA GLN A 115 -1.71 19.15 1.93
C GLN A 115 -1.15 17.77 2.32
N GLY A 116 -1.35 17.36 3.57
CA GLY A 116 -0.87 16.06 4.08
C GLY A 116 0.64 15.95 4.35
N CYS A 117 1.45 16.95 3.97
CA CYS A 117 2.92 16.86 3.97
C CYS A 117 3.61 17.49 5.20
N GLY A 118 2.86 17.90 6.23
CA GLY A 118 3.41 18.59 7.41
C GLY A 118 4.38 17.77 8.27
N HIS A 119 4.42 16.45 8.09
CA HIS A 119 5.28 15.53 8.83
C HIS A 119 6.68 15.34 8.21
N ILE A 120 6.96 15.95 7.05
CA ILE A 120 8.27 15.89 6.39
C ILE A 120 9.27 16.79 7.13
N ARG A 121 10.30 16.18 7.71
CA ARG A 121 11.33 16.84 8.51
C ARG A 121 12.63 17.03 7.75
N GLU A 122 13.03 16.04 6.97
CA GLU A 122 14.33 16.01 6.30
C GLU A 122 14.23 15.43 4.89
N LEU A 123 15.15 15.85 4.03
CA LEU A 123 15.32 15.35 2.67
C LEU A 123 16.56 14.45 2.61
N HIS A 124 16.40 13.21 2.13
CA HIS A 124 17.49 12.27 1.95
C HIS A 124 17.68 11.99 0.46
N LEU A 125 18.82 12.45 -0.06
CA LEU A 125 19.19 12.27 -1.46
C LEU A 125 20.01 10.99 -1.63
N ARG A 126 19.62 10.16 -2.58
CA ARG A 126 20.35 8.95 -2.98
C ARG A 126 20.68 9.00 -4.46
N ALA A 127 21.85 8.49 -4.84
CA ALA A 127 22.20 8.32 -6.25
C ALA A 127 21.36 7.18 -6.82
N GLY A 128 20.77 7.39 -8.00
CA GLY A 128 19.90 6.44 -8.69
C GLY A 128 20.05 6.50 -10.20
#